data_AF-A0A699ZHX0-F1
#
_entry.id   AF-A0A699ZHX0-F1
#
_cell.length_a   1.000
_cell.length_b   1.000
_cell.length_c   1.000
_cell.angle_alpha   90.00
_cell.angle_beta   90.00
_cell.angle_gamma   90.00
#
_symmetry.space_group_name_H-M   'P 1'
#
loop_
_entity.id
_entity.type
_entity.pdbx_description
1 polymer ?
#
loop_
_entity_poly.entity_id
_entity_poly.type
_entity_poly.pdbx_seq_one_letter_code
_entity_poly.pdbx_strand_id
1 'polypeptide(L)'
;MEFDYSKALEGIKLTADQFIDFCILCGCDYATSIKGIGPVRALQLLQKHGSMDTLLAALDPAKYNVPEDWPHKESHEFFKNPEITPCETIPPLKWSEPDEEGLVAFLVGEKNFSEDRVRKTVAKIKASKGKANQGRMENFFAVQPKTPTDAKSASKTAADGKKGSTPGSKRKDGG
;
A
#
# COMPACT_ATOMS: atom_id res chain seq x y z
N MET A 1 -6.65 2.28 1.59
CA MET A 1 -6.25 1.77 0.26
C MET A 1 -5.28 0.64 0.52
N GLU A 2 -5.57 -0.56 0.06
CA GLU A 2 -4.73 -1.75 0.22
C GLU A 2 -4.27 -2.18 -1.17
N PHE A 3 -3.02 -2.64 -1.27
CA PHE A 3 -2.43 -3.08 -2.53
C PHE A 3 -2.00 -4.53 -2.43
N ASP A 4 -2.40 -5.32 -3.41
CA ASP A 4 -1.97 -6.71 -3.58
C ASP A 4 -0.86 -6.74 -4.64
N TYR A 5 0.35 -7.09 -4.22
CA TYR A 5 1.54 -7.06 -5.07
C TYR A 5 1.38 -7.99 -6.29
N SER A 6 0.89 -9.21 -6.08
CA SER A 6 0.70 -10.19 -7.16
C SER A 6 -0.31 -9.69 -8.19
N LYS A 7 -1.43 -9.12 -7.75
CA LYS A 7 -2.42 -8.53 -8.67
C LYS A 7 -1.89 -7.31 -9.41
N ALA A 8 -1.06 -6.50 -8.76
CA ALA A 8 -0.43 -5.35 -9.39
C ALA A 8 0.49 -5.78 -10.54
N LEU A 9 1.36 -6.76 -10.29
CA LEU A 9 2.24 -7.35 -11.31
C LEU A 9 1.46 -7.94 -12.49
N GLU A 10 0.40 -8.72 -12.21
CA GLU A 10 -0.48 -9.28 -13.25
C GLU A 10 -1.14 -8.17 -14.09
N GLY A 11 -1.62 -7.11 -13.45
CA GLY A 11 -2.31 -6.00 -14.12
C GLY A 11 -1.42 -5.22 -15.09
N ILE A 12 -0.15 -5.01 -14.72
CA ILE A 12 0.83 -4.28 -15.55
C ILE A 12 1.69 -5.20 -16.42
N LYS A 13 1.55 -6.52 -16.27
CA LYS A 13 2.25 -7.56 -17.03
C LYS A 13 3.78 -7.43 -16.94
N LEU A 14 4.29 -7.21 -15.73
CA LEU A 14 5.72 -7.17 -15.45
C LEU A 14 6.10 -8.31 -14.50
N THR A 15 7.32 -8.81 -14.64
CA THR A 15 7.94 -9.65 -13.60
C THR A 15 8.32 -8.81 -12.38
N ALA A 16 8.65 -9.45 -11.26
CA ALA A 16 9.13 -8.75 -10.07
C ALA A 16 10.40 -7.91 -10.36
N ASP A 17 11.36 -8.47 -11.08
CA ASP A 17 12.59 -7.76 -11.48
C ASP A 17 12.29 -6.56 -12.38
N GLN A 18 11.41 -6.74 -13.37
CA GLN A 18 10.97 -5.62 -14.22
C GLN A 18 10.19 -4.58 -13.42
N PHE A 19 9.43 -4.98 -12.41
CA PHE A 19 8.71 -4.02 -11.59
C PHE A 19 9.65 -3.14 -10.75
N ILE A 20 10.78 -3.67 -10.30
CA ILE A 20 11.84 -2.88 -9.66
C ILE A 20 12.41 -1.86 -10.64
N ASP A 21 12.79 -2.30 -11.84
CA ASP A 21 13.28 -1.41 -12.91
C ASP A 21 12.27 -0.31 -13.25
N PHE A 22 10.99 -0.67 -13.33
CA PHE A 22 9.90 0.26 -13.55
C PHE A 22 9.80 1.32 -12.45
N CYS A 23 9.92 0.91 -11.17
CA CYS A 23 9.92 1.84 -10.03
C CYS A 23 11.12 2.80 -10.09
N ILE A 24 12.31 2.31 -10.43
CA ILE A 24 13.51 3.14 -10.60
C ILE A 24 13.30 4.17 -11.71
N LEU A 25 12.72 3.77 -12.85
CA LEU A 25 12.42 4.68 -13.98
C LEU A 25 11.34 5.72 -13.64
N CYS A 26 10.36 5.37 -12.79
CA CYS A 26 9.37 6.32 -12.30
C CYS A 26 9.96 7.36 -11.35
N GLY A 27 11.12 7.07 -10.77
CA GLY A 27 11.79 7.84 -9.74
C GLY A 27 11.71 7.13 -8.39
N CYS A 28 12.87 6.82 -7.83
CA CYS A 28 13.04 6.32 -6.47
C CYS A 28 14.01 7.21 -5.70
N ASP A 29 14.15 6.98 -4.39
CA ASP A 29 15.05 7.76 -3.54
C ASP A 29 16.54 7.42 -3.73
N TYR A 30 16.85 6.31 -4.41
CA TYR A 30 18.21 5.77 -4.57
C TYR A 30 18.85 6.10 -5.93
N ALA A 31 18.05 6.50 -6.92
CA ALA A 31 18.53 6.86 -8.25
C ALA A 31 17.71 8.03 -8.82
N THR A 32 18.40 9.01 -9.41
CA THR A 32 17.73 10.15 -10.06
C THR A 32 16.89 9.68 -11.24
N SER A 33 15.70 10.26 -11.45
CA SER A 33 14.87 9.90 -12.61
C SER A 33 15.42 10.44 -13.93
N ILE A 34 15.17 9.72 -15.03
CA ILE A 34 15.53 10.18 -16.38
C ILE A 34 14.49 11.20 -16.85
N LYS A 35 14.93 12.42 -17.12
CA LYS A 35 14.05 13.51 -17.58
C LYS A 35 13.29 13.09 -18.84
N GLY A 36 11.96 13.25 -18.81
CA GLY A 36 11.08 12.89 -19.93
C GLY A 36 10.64 11.42 -19.96
N ILE A 37 11.07 10.61 -18.99
CA ILE A 37 10.53 9.27 -18.73
C ILE A 37 9.72 9.34 -17.43
N GLY A 38 8.40 9.28 -17.56
CA GLY A 38 7.48 9.13 -16.43
C GLY A 38 6.77 7.77 -16.47
N PRO A 39 5.81 7.49 -15.56
CA PRO A 39 5.25 6.14 -15.37
C PRO A 39 4.70 5.48 -16.63
N VAL A 40 3.89 6.22 -17.42
CA VAL A 40 3.32 5.66 -18.66
C VAL A 40 4.41 5.28 -19.66
N ARG A 41 5.45 6.13 -19.80
CA ARG A 41 6.53 5.88 -20.74
C ARG A 41 7.47 4.79 -20.26
N ALA A 42 7.77 4.75 -18.96
CA ALA A 42 8.57 3.71 -18.33
C ALA A 42 7.94 2.34 -18.57
N LEU A 43 6.63 2.19 -18.33
CA LEU A 43 5.92 0.94 -18.54
C LEU A 43 6.00 0.48 -20.01
N GLN A 44 5.73 1.37 -20.96
CA GLN A 44 5.82 1.07 -22.39
C GLN A 44 7.22 0.63 -22.83
N LEU A 45 8.25 1.35 -22.36
CA LEU A 45 9.63 1.03 -22.68
C LEU A 45 10.02 -0.32 -22.10
N LEU A 46 9.66 -0.60 -20.85
CA LEU A 46 10.05 -1.82 -20.19
C LEU A 46 9.31 -3.05 -20.76
N GLN A 47 8.03 -2.92 -21.09
CA GLN A 47 7.29 -3.98 -21.80
C GLN A 47 7.85 -4.25 -23.20
N LYS A 48 8.42 -3.24 -23.86
CA LYS A 48 9.02 -3.38 -25.20
C LYS A 48 10.42 -3.98 -25.16
N HIS A 49 11.26 -3.55 -24.22
CA HIS A 49 12.70 -3.86 -24.19
C HIS A 49 13.04 -5.00 -23.22
N GLY A 50 12.20 -5.25 -22.21
CA GLY A 50 12.29 -6.38 -21.30
C GLY A 50 13.24 -6.20 -20.11
N SER A 51 14.30 -5.41 -20.22
CA SER A 51 15.23 -5.13 -19.11
C SER A 51 15.77 -3.70 -19.17
N MET A 52 16.33 -3.22 -18.06
CA MET A 52 16.96 -1.90 -17.99
C MET A 52 18.11 -1.74 -19.00
N ASP A 53 19.01 -2.72 -19.11
CA ASP A 53 20.18 -2.64 -20.00
C ASP A 53 19.77 -2.49 -21.48
N THR A 54 18.80 -3.29 -21.95
CA THR A 54 18.31 -3.22 -23.34
C THR A 54 17.50 -1.96 -23.61
N LEU A 55 16.78 -1.46 -22.59
CA LEU A 55 16.06 -0.21 -22.65
C LEU A 55 17.04 0.96 -22.84
N LEU A 56 18.06 1.06 -21.99
CA LEU A 56 19.06 2.12 -22.04
C LEU A 56 19.82 2.13 -23.36
N ALA A 57 20.21 0.95 -23.87
CA ALA A 57 20.88 0.82 -25.17
C ALA A 57 19.99 1.28 -26.35
N ALA A 58 18.66 1.21 -26.20
CA ALA A 58 17.71 1.61 -27.23
C ALA A 58 17.19 3.05 -27.07
N LEU A 59 17.57 3.76 -25.99
CA LEU A 59 17.20 5.15 -25.81
C LEU A 59 17.96 6.05 -26.78
N ASP A 60 17.27 7.05 -27.31
CA ASP A 60 17.88 8.12 -28.09
C ASP A 60 18.61 9.10 -27.15
N PRO A 61 19.96 9.16 -27.18
CA PRO A 61 20.74 10.02 -26.30
C PRO A 61 20.54 11.51 -26.58
N ALA A 62 20.07 11.90 -27.77
CA ALA A 62 19.75 13.28 -28.07
C ALA A 62 18.46 13.75 -27.35
N LYS A 63 17.56 12.81 -27.04
CA LYS A 63 16.26 13.08 -26.41
C LYS A 63 16.28 12.83 -24.90
N TYR A 64 17.00 11.80 -24.46
CA TYR A 64 17.04 11.36 -23.06
C TYR A 64 18.48 11.43 -22.55
N ASN A 65 18.75 12.38 -21.67
CA ASN A 65 20.04 12.50 -21.02
C ASN A 65 20.10 11.57 -19.80
N VAL A 66 20.76 10.43 -19.94
CA VAL A 66 21.01 9.48 -18.85
C VAL A 66 22.39 9.81 -18.27
N PRO A 67 22.53 10.04 -16.95
CA PRO A 67 23.83 10.22 -16.33
C PRO A 67 24.75 9.01 -16.56
N GLU A 68 26.05 9.23 -16.77
CA GLU A 68 27.02 8.16 -16.99
C GLU A 68 27.14 7.24 -15.77
N ASP A 69 27.22 7.83 -14.58
CA ASP A 69 27.25 7.12 -13.29
C ASP A 69 25.85 6.95 -12.68
N TRP A 70 24.87 6.55 -13.49
CA TRP A 70 23.50 6.37 -13.00
C TRP A 70 23.34 5.03 -12.23
N PRO A 71 23.10 5.05 -10.90
CA PRO A 71 23.26 3.88 -10.02
C PRO A 71 22.04 2.95 -10.03
N HIS A 72 21.54 2.63 -11.23
CA HIS A 72 20.33 1.83 -11.41
C HIS A 72 20.55 0.37 -11.02
N LYS A 73 21.75 -0.18 -11.21
CA LYS A 73 22.06 -1.59 -10.91
C LYS A 73 22.15 -1.80 -9.41
N GLU A 74 22.84 -0.91 -8.73
CA GLU A 74 22.96 -0.89 -7.27
C GLU A 74 21.59 -0.69 -6.63
N SER A 75 20.78 0.22 -7.18
CA SER A 75 19.41 0.43 -6.73
C SER A 75 18.53 -0.81 -6.93
N HIS A 76 18.64 -1.48 -8.09
CA HIS A 76 17.91 -2.71 -8.36
C HIS A 76 18.27 -3.80 -7.35
N GLU A 77 19.57 -4.02 -7.14
CA GLU A 77 20.05 -5.02 -6.19
C GLU A 77 19.60 -4.72 -4.77
N PHE A 78 19.64 -3.45 -4.36
CA PHE A 78 19.17 -3.02 -3.04
C PHE A 78 17.68 -3.30 -2.83
N PHE A 79 16.84 -3.10 -3.85
CA PHE A 79 15.42 -3.43 -3.77
C PHE A 79 15.16 -4.94 -3.79
N LYS A 80 15.98 -5.70 -4.53
CA LYS A 80 15.82 -7.15 -4.68
C LYS A 80 16.26 -7.90 -3.43
N ASN A 81 17.40 -7.51 -2.88
CA ASN A 81 18.05 -8.13 -1.74
C ASN A 81 18.37 -7.09 -0.66
N PRO A 82 17.35 -6.47 -0.05
CA PRO A 82 17.58 -5.51 1.02
C PRO A 82 18.17 -6.21 2.25
N GLU A 83 18.98 -5.47 3.01
CA GLU A 83 19.41 -5.92 4.33
C GLU A 83 18.20 -5.95 5.27
N ILE A 84 17.76 -7.16 5.63
CA ILE A 84 16.62 -7.38 6.52
C ILE A 84 17.06 -8.16 7.75
N THR A 85 16.49 -7.79 8.91
CA THR A 85 16.61 -8.61 10.12
C THR A 85 15.75 -9.86 9.93
N PRO A 86 16.31 -11.09 10.05
CA PRO A 86 15.54 -12.31 9.90
C PRO A 86 14.43 -12.39 10.93
N CYS A 87 13.22 -12.77 10.51
CA CYS A 87 12.03 -12.80 11.36
C CYS A 87 12.22 -13.67 12.62
N GLU A 88 13.01 -14.74 12.52
CA GLU A 88 13.30 -15.67 13.60
C GLU A 88 14.10 -15.03 14.73
N THR A 89 14.85 -13.97 14.43
CA THR A 89 15.66 -13.22 15.41
C THR A 89 14.86 -12.12 16.11
N ILE A 90 13.70 -11.75 15.55
CA ILE A 90 12.84 -10.71 16.11
C ILE A 90 12.04 -11.33 17.26
N PRO A 91 12.09 -10.76 18.48
CA PRO A 91 11.32 -11.28 19.60
C PRO A 91 9.80 -11.18 19.31
N PRO A 92 8.98 -12.08 19.87
CA PRO A 92 7.54 -12.03 19.65
C PRO A 92 6.95 -10.66 19.97
N LEU A 93 6.18 -10.10 19.03
CA LEU A 93 5.51 -8.83 19.23
C LEU A 93 4.49 -8.95 20.36
N LYS A 94 4.78 -8.29 21.49
CA LYS A 94 3.93 -8.30 22.68
C LYS A 94 3.45 -6.89 23.00
N TRP A 95 2.14 -6.70 22.97
CA TRP A 95 1.50 -5.45 23.38
C TRP A 95 1.29 -5.43 24.92
N SER A 96 2.16 -4.73 25.64
CA SER A 96 2.06 -4.50 27.09
C SER A 96 1.07 -3.38 27.44
N GLU A 97 0.80 -3.16 28.72
CA GLU A 97 0.03 -2.00 29.17
C GLU A 97 0.90 -0.74 29.09
N PRO A 98 0.33 0.42 28.74
CA PRO A 98 1.08 1.67 28.73
C PRO A 98 1.42 2.11 30.15
N ASP A 99 2.69 2.51 30.36
CA ASP A 99 3.14 3.18 31.57
C ASP A 99 2.59 4.61 31.61
N GLU A 100 1.50 4.81 32.36
CA GLU A 100 0.79 6.09 32.39
C GLU A 100 1.62 7.20 33.04
N GLU A 101 2.27 6.92 34.17
CA GLU A 101 3.02 7.93 34.90
C GLU A 101 4.31 8.28 34.15
N GLY A 102 4.99 7.30 33.54
CA GLY A 102 6.12 7.56 32.65
C GLY A 102 5.73 8.40 31.43
N LEU A 103 4.57 8.15 30.83
CA LEU A 103 4.04 8.94 29.72
C LEU A 103 3.70 10.38 30.14
N VAL A 104 3.14 10.57 31.33
CA VAL A 104 2.85 11.92 31.86
C VAL A 104 4.14 12.66 32.16
N ALA A 105 5.11 12.04 32.83
CA ALA A 105 6.40 12.64 33.11
C ALA A 105 7.11 13.14 31.84
N PHE A 106 7.16 12.30 30.79
CA PHE A 106 7.78 12.67 29.52
C PHE A 106 6.97 13.71 28.75
N LEU A 107 5.69 13.44 28.48
CA LEU A 107 4.90 14.29 27.58
C LEU A 107 4.50 15.62 28.23
N VAL A 108 4.13 15.63 29.50
CA VAL A 108 3.71 16.85 30.21
C VAL A 108 4.92 17.56 30.78
N GLY A 109 5.78 16.83 31.51
CA GLY A 109 6.93 17.41 32.21
C GLY A 109 8.01 17.94 31.26
N GLU A 110 8.38 17.17 30.23
CA GLU A 110 9.48 17.56 29.32
C GLU A 110 9.01 18.15 27.99
N LYS A 111 7.88 17.68 27.46
CA LYS A 111 7.38 18.09 26.13
C LYS A 111 6.21 19.10 26.20
N ASN A 112 5.82 19.53 27.40
CA ASN A 112 4.79 20.55 27.64
C ASN A 112 3.42 20.25 27.01
N PHE A 113 3.03 18.99 26.91
CA PHE A 113 1.68 18.59 26.51
C PHE A 113 0.67 18.85 27.64
N SER A 114 -0.60 19.00 27.29
CA SER A 114 -1.70 19.08 28.26
C SER A 114 -1.91 17.72 28.96
N GLU A 115 -1.76 17.71 30.29
CA GLU A 115 -1.93 16.51 31.12
C GLU A 115 -3.30 15.87 30.97
N ASP A 116 -4.37 16.66 31.04
CA ASP A 116 -5.74 16.21 30.84
C ASP A 116 -5.90 15.44 29.52
N ARG A 117 -5.27 15.92 28.45
CA ARG A 117 -5.34 15.28 27.14
C ARG A 117 -4.56 13.97 27.11
N VAL A 118 -3.39 13.92 27.75
CA VAL A 118 -2.56 12.72 27.85
C VAL A 118 -3.30 11.62 28.61
N ARG A 119 -3.76 11.92 29.83
CA ARG A 119 -4.46 10.94 30.69
C ARG A 119 -5.76 10.42 30.05
N LYS A 120 -6.57 11.30 29.46
CA LYS A 120 -7.78 10.89 28.72
C LYS A 120 -7.47 9.95 27.55
N THR A 121 -6.34 10.16 26.87
CA THR A 121 -5.93 9.31 25.74
C THR A 121 -5.42 7.94 26.23
N VAL A 122 -4.61 7.93 27.28
CA VAL A 122 -4.14 6.68 27.92
C VAL A 122 -5.32 5.84 28.40
N ALA A 123 -6.32 6.45 29.03
CA ALA A 123 -7.54 5.77 29.46
C ALA A 123 -8.29 5.12 28.27
N LYS A 124 -8.40 5.81 27.14
CA LYS A 124 -9.01 5.25 25.92
C LYS A 124 -8.22 4.07 25.35
N ILE A 125 -6.90 4.13 25.37
CA ILE A 125 -6.03 3.03 24.91
C ILE A 125 -6.22 1.80 25.81
N LYS A 126 -6.16 1.98 27.14
CA LYS A 126 -6.39 0.91 28.12
C LYS A 126 -7.77 0.26 27.91
N ALA A 127 -8.82 1.07 27.71
CA ALA A 127 -10.18 0.58 27.46
C ALA A 127 -10.35 -0.16 26.11
N SER A 128 -9.47 0.10 25.12
CA SER A 128 -9.56 -0.52 23.80
C SER A 128 -8.90 -1.90 23.75
N LYS A 129 -7.94 -2.17 24.64
CA LYS A 129 -7.15 -3.42 24.66
C LYS A 129 -7.98 -4.69 24.91
N GLY A 130 -9.09 -4.57 25.64
CA GLY A 130 -9.98 -5.70 25.97
C GLY A 130 -11.13 -5.93 24.98
N LYS A 131 -11.34 -5.04 24.01
CA LYS A 131 -12.35 -5.24 22.97
C LYS A 131 -11.77 -6.19 21.93
N ALA A 132 -12.05 -7.48 22.08
CA ALA A 132 -11.63 -8.48 21.11
C ALA A 132 -12.09 -8.05 19.71
N ASN A 133 -11.15 -7.74 18.83
CA ASN A 133 -11.44 -7.68 17.41
C ASN A 133 -11.79 -9.10 17.00
N GLN A 134 -13.05 -9.34 16.64
CA GLN A 134 -13.50 -10.58 16.03
C GLN A 134 -12.47 -10.98 14.96
N GLY A 135 -11.87 -12.16 15.11
CA GLY A 135 -10.84 -12.64 14.21
C GLY A 135 -11.35 -12.60 12.77
N ARG A 136 -10.53 -12.03 11.88
CA ARG A 136 -10.83 -12.01 10.44
C ARG A 136 -10.82 -13.44 9.92
N MET A 137 -11.83 -13.80 9.11
CA MET A 137 -11.98 -15.15 8.55
C MET A 137 -10.73 -15.54 7.72
N GLU A 138 -10.12 -14.54 7.09
CA GLU A 138 -8.89 -14.61 6.31
C GLU A 138 -7.69 -15.08 7.15
N ASN A 139 -7.75 -14.95 8.48
CA ASN A 139 -6.71 -15.46 9.38
C ASN A 139 -6.83 -16.97 9.63
N PHE A 140 -7.99 -17.57 9.32
CA PHE A 140 -8.26 -19.00 9.55
C PHE A 140 -8.14 -19.86 8.29
N PHE A 141 -8.33 -19.27 7.11
CA PHE A 141 -8.31 -20.00 5.84
C PHE A 141 -7.25 -19.44 4.90
N ALA A 142 -6.39 -20.31 4.37
CA ALA A 142 -5.50 -19.95 3.28
C ALA A 142 -6.33 -19.54 2.04
N VAL A 143 -6.04 -18.37 1.49
CA VAL A 143 -6.70 -17.85 0.28
C VAL A 143 -6.42 -18.80 -0.87
N GLN A 144 -7.46 -19.54 -1.31
CA GLN A 144 -7.35 -20.39 -2.50
C GLN A 144 -7.28 -19.51 -3.76
N PRO A 145 -6.39 -19.80 -4.72
CA PRO A 145 -6.40 -19.12 -6.01
C PRO A 145 -7.74 -19.41 -6.72
N LYS A 146 -8.40 -18.36 -7.23
CA LYS A 146 -9.70 -18.49 -7.91
C LYS A 146 -9.55 -19.39 -9.14
N THR A 147 -10.32 -20.48 -9.21
CA THR A 147 -10.38 -21.31 -10.40
C THR A 147 -11.18 -20.63 -11.51
N PRO A 148 -10.91 -20.89 -12.80
CA PRO A 148 -11.60 -20.25 -13.93
C PRO A 148 -13.13 -20.45 -13.95
N THR A 149 -13.62 -21.42 -13.19
CA THR A 149 -15.04 -21.80 -13.08
C THR A 149 -15.89 -20.77 -12.32
N ASP A 150 -15.30 -20.02 -11.38
CA ASP A 150 -16.02 -19.05 -10.54
C ASP A 150 -16.27 -17.70 -11.22
N ALA A 151 -15.58 -17.43 -12.35
CA ALA A 151 -15.78 -16.20 -13.12
C ALA A 151 -17.12 -16.16 -13.89
N LYS A 152 -17.82 -17.30 -14.04
CA LYS A 152 -19.08 -17.38 -14.79
C LYS A 152 -20.35 -17.21 -13.94
N SER A 153 -20.28 -17.35 -12.61
CA SER A 153 -21.47 -17.26 -11.74
C SER A 153 -21.82 -15.82 -11.32
N ALA A 154 -20.93 -14.85 -11.48
CA ALA A 154 -21.16 -13.45 -11.11
C ALA A 154 -21.95 -12.61 -12.15
N SER A 155 -22.44 -13.21 -13.24
CA SER A 155 -23.11 -12.48 -14.34
C SER A 155 -24.63 -12.66 -14.45
N LYS A 156 -25.30 -13.29 -13.48
CA LYS A 156 -26.76 -13.47 -13.51
C LYS A 156 -27.45 -13.09 -12.20
N THR A 157 -27.52 -11.78 -11.91
CA THR A 157 -28.63 -11.18 -11.15
C THR A 157 -28.64 -9.66 -11.36
N ALA A 158 -29.05 -9.25 -12.56
CA ALA A 158 -29.43 -7.86 -12.84
C ALA A 158 -30.53 -7.81 -13.91
N ALA A 159 -31.74 -8.23 -13.52
CA ALA A 159 -33.00 -7.87 -14.17
C ALA A 159 -34.14 -8.42 -13.31
N ASP A 160 -34.78 -7.57 -12.48
CA ASP A 160 -36.17 -7.14 -12.71
C ASP A 160 -36.68 -6.28 -11.52
N GLY A 161 -37.35 -5.16 -11.83
CA GLY A 161 -38.38 -4.59 -10.95
C GLY A 161 -38.00 -3.47 -9.96
N LYS A 162 -37.75 -2.24 -10.41
CA LYS A 162 -38.00 -1.03 -9.59
C LYS A 162 -38.69 0.06 -10.41
N LYS A 163 -40.00 0.21 -10.21
CA LYS A 163 -40.81 1.38 -10.61
C LYS A 163 -41.44 1.95 -9.33
N GLY A 164 -41.25 3.25 -9.08
CA GLY A 164 -41.97 3.99 -8.04
C GLY A 164 -41.11 5.04 -7.33
N SER A 165 -41.27 6.28 -7.74
CA SER A 165 -40.57 7.51 -7.37
C SER A 165 -40.96 8.14 -6.01
N THR A 166 -40.01 8.83 -5.40
CA THR A 166 -40.06 9.86 -4.31
C THR A 166 -40.93 11.10 -4.67
N PRO A 167 -41.04 12.22 -3.87
CA PRO A 167 -40.77 12.50 -2.43
C PRO A 167 -41.81 13.43 -1.70
N GLY A 168 -41.78 13.45 -0.35
CA GLY A 168 -41.70 14.67 0.51
C GLY A 168 -42.87 15.68 0.71
N SER A 169 -43.30 15.80 1.99
CA SER A 169 -43.54 17.03 2.79
C SER A 169 -44.87 17.83 2.75
N LYS A 170 -45.57 17.90 3.91
CA LYS A 170 -46.15 19.08 4.66
C LYS A 170 -47.42 18.65 5.44
N ARG A 171 -47.43 18.65 6.79
CA ARG A 171 -47.74 19.72 7.80
C ARG A 171 -49.24 19.92 8.13
N LYS A 172 -49.53 19.86 9.46
CA LYS A 172 -50.61 20.54 10.26
C LYS A 172 -52.08 20.17 9.94
N ASP A 173 -53.08 20.22 10.82
CA ASP A 173 -53.33 20.75 12.17
C ASP A 173 -54.65 20.12 12.69
N GLY A 174 -54.91 20.16 14.01
CA GLY A 174 -56.25 20.33 14.60
C GLY A 174 -57.20 19.12 14.74
N GLY A 175 -57.60 18.86 16.00
CA GLY A 175 -58.70 17.96 16.39
C GLY A 175 -58.57 17.50 17.83
#